data_AF-A0A522DH45-F1
#
_entry.id   AF-A0A522DH45-F1
#
_cell.length_a   1.000
_cell.length_b   1.000
_cell.length_c   1.000
_cell.angle_alpha   90.00
_cell.angle_beta   90.00
_cell.angle_gamma   90.00
#
_symmetry.space_group_name_H-M   'P 1'
#
loop_
_entity.id
_entity.type
_entity.pdbx_description
1 polymer ?
#
loop_
_entity_poly.entity_id
_entity_poly.type
_entity_poly.pdbx_seq_one_letter_code
_entity_poly.pdbx_strand_id
1 'polypeptide(L)'
;MFANFSNALGNAFAFEQPIRISMTGTGQSIFDLSSFFGSSGRLHSLLNMNRLSVYPDDLACLANPNCRLPGNNDSTLTLMGQEAGHQWLAFLQFDDGGVSSDLLLGRDLAHWSFFFDSDASDMEGNNWVDNANGTFTSNELTIRYSPLDQYAMGLRSASEVPSFFFIRNPIGTTRTRSSPPEMGVTVSGTRQDVSISQITAIEGVRPPGFTGVNPTTVWHQAFILLVRAGTTPSSTDLSKIETIRSNWVPYFANAVSGRGSISTSLGTTPSTAAAALNGSTFRTGQTITYQATLTSGSTPTQMDIYLGALLPDSITFLSLVQGSGGVISFTLDSTPISFLSNVMLTADLVVPFSYTFTGLEPVGTYFTYAGLAVAGSNPLQSSNQLSLGVQTFQFMP
;
A
#
# COMPACT_ATOMS: atom_id res chain seq x y z
N MET A 1 -6.04 -5.00 4.40
CA MET A 1 -7.38 -4.44 4.72
C MET A 1 -7.97 -5.19 5.89
N PHE A 2 -8.78 -4.51 6.69
CA PHE A 2 -9.62 -5.07 7.76
C PHE A 2 -11.05 -4.60 7.54
N ALA A 3 -12.04 -5.36 8.00
CA ALA A 3 -13.45 -4.94 7.98
C ALA A 3 -13.99 -4.75 9.40
N ASN A 4 -15.01 -3.91 9.60
CA ASN A 4 -15.76 -3.88 10.86
C ASN A 4 -17.04 -4.74 10.82
N PHE A 5 -17.22 -5.50 9.75
CA PHE A 5 -18.35 -6.40 9.53
C PHE A 5 -17.85 -7.75 9.01
N SER A 6 -18.64 -8.80 9.18
CA SER A 6 -18.30 -10.11 8.62
C SER A 6 -18.21 -10.08 7.10
N ASN A 7 -17.06 -10.46 6.57
CA ASN A 7 -16.83 -10.69 5.15
C ASN A 7 -16.68 -12.20 4.87
N ALA A 8 -17.01 -12.61 3.64
CA ALA A 8 -16.91 -14.01 3.23
C ALA A 8 -15.44 -14.37 2.93
N LEU A 9 -14.86 -15.24 3.74
CA LEU A 9 -13.47 -15.72 3.61
C LEU A 9 -13.39 -17.24 3.40
N GLY A 10 -14.55 -17.90 3.27
CA GLY A 10 -14.62 -19.36 3.31
C GLY A 10 -14.09 -19.89 4.64
N ASN A 11 -13.14 -20.82 4.57
CA ASN A 11 -12.48 -21.42 5.73
C ASN A 11 -11.20 -20.68 6.15
N ALA A 12 -10.77 -19.65 5.42
CA ALA A 12 -9.55 -18.91 5.73
C ALA A 12 -9.79 -17.92 6.89
N PHE A 13 -8.80 -17.81 7.78
CA PHE A 13 -8.81 -16.76 8.81
C PHE A 13 -8.43 -15.41 8.21
N ALA A 14 -7.36 -15.37 7.42
CA ALA A 14 -6.90 -14.26 6.60
C ALA A 14 -6.33 -14.83 5.29
N PHE A 15 -6.09 -13.98 4.29
CA PHE A 15 -5.39 -14.41 3.08
C PHE A 15 -4.68 -13.24 2.40
N GLU A 16 -3.67 -13.58 1.62
CA GLU A 16 -3.08 -12.75 0.59
C GLU A 16 -3.71 -13.06 -0.78
N GLN A 17 -4.04 -12.01 -1.53
CA GLN A 17 -4.41 -12.10 -2.93
C GLN A 17 -3.28 -11.49 -3.75
N PRO A 18 -2.54 -12.30 -4.52
CA PRO A 18 -1.47 -11.78 -5.33
C PRO A 18 -2.09 -11.10 -6.55
N ILE A 19 -1.61 -9.89 -6.83
CA ILE A 19 -2.08 -9.04 -7.92
C ILE A 19 -0.98 -8.92 -8.98
N ARG A 20 0.28 -8.95 -8.56
CA ARG A 20 1.44 -8.90 -9.45
C ARG A 20 2.62 -9.64 -8.83
N ILE A 21 3.13 -10.61 -9.58
CA ILE A 21 4.41 -11.28 -9.33
C ILE A 21 5.32 -10.97 -10.51
N SER A 22 6.38 -10.22 -10.27
CA SER A 22 7.34 -9.79 -11.31
C SER A 22 8.74 -10.39 -11.14
N MET A 23 8.92 -11.21 -10.10
CA MET A 23 10.22 -11.75 -9.71
C MET A 23 10.28 -13.24 -10.06
N THR A 24 11.40 -13.69 -10.63
CA THR A 24 11.70 -15.14 -10.76
C THR A 24 12.40 -15.67 -9.51
N GLY A 25 12.53 -16.99 -9.39
CA GLY A 25 13.26 -17.64 -8.30
C GLY A 25 12.52 -17.68 -6.97
N THR A 26 11.19 -17.54 -6.99
CA THR A 26 10.31 -17.61 -5.81
C THR A 26 9.40 -18.83 -5.81
N GLY A 27 9.51 -19.74 -6.80
CA GLY A 27 8.55 -20.83 -6.98
C GLY A 27 7.21 -20.43 -7.60
N GLN A 28 7.04 -19.15 -7.92
CA GLN A 28 5.79 -18.60 -8.46
C GLN A 28 5.89 -18.27 -9.94
N SER A 29 4.77 -18.38 -10.64
CA SER A 29 4.65 -17.88 -12.02
C SER A 29 4.59 -16.35 -12.05
N ILE A 30 5.23 -15.73 -13.04
CA ILE A 30 5.17 -14.28 -13.26
C ILE A 30 3.80 -13.93 -13.87
N PHE A 31 3.14 -12.92 -13.31
CA PHE A 31 1.92 -12.33 -13.87
C PHE A 31 1.70 -10.90 -13.38
N ASP A 32 0.81 -10.17 -14.05
CA ASP A 32 0.46 -8.80 -13.68
C ASP A 32 -1.02 -8.49 -13.97
N LEU A 33 -1.82 -8.39 -12.91
CA LEU A 33 -3.23 -7.98 -12.96
C LEU A 33 -3.43 -6.55 -12.43
N SER A 34 -2.36 -5.83 -12.12
CA SER A 34 -2.40 -4.54 -11.44
C SER A 34 -3.23 -3.46 -12.17
N SER A 35 -3.31 -3.53 -13.51
CA SER A 35 -4.17 -2.65 -14.34
C SER A 35 -5.66 -2.88 -14.09
N PHE A 36 -6.09 -4.12 -13.85
CA PHE A 36 -7.48 -4.43 -13.49
C PHE A 36 -7.85 -3.79 -12.15
N PHE A 37 -6.88 -3.71 -11.22
CA PHE A 37 -7.03 -3.01 -9.94
C PHE A 37 -6.77 -1.49 -10.03
N GLY A 38 -6.64 -0.92 -11.23
CA GLY A 38 -6.46 0.52 -11.44
C GLY A 38 -5.11 1.08 -11.01
N SER A 39 -4.11 0.23 -10.79
CA SER A 39 -2.79 0.63 -10.27
C SER A 39 -1.66 0.61 -11.30
N SER A 40 -1.90 0.08 -12.51
CA SER A 40 -0.99 0.11 -13.67
C SER A 40 0.48 -0.24 -13.34
N GLY A 41 0.69 -1.39 -12.73
CA GLY A 41 2.00 -1.95 -12.36
C GLY A 41 2.39 -1.74 -10.90
N ARG A 42 1.65 -0.91 -10.15
CA ARG A 42 2.06 -0.48 -8.79
C ARG A 42 1.58 -1.37 -7.65
N LEU A 43 0.41 -1.98 -7.74
CA LEU A 43 -0.13 -2.82 -6.67
C LEU A 43 0.38 -4.26 -6.82
N HIS A 44 1.00 -4.78 -5.77
CA HIS A 44 1.61 -6.11 -5.75
C HIS A 44 0.68 -7.17 -5.16
N SER A 45 0.06 -6.85 -4.03
CA SER A 45 -0.80 -7.76 -3.29
C SER A 45 -1.89 -7.01 -2.52
N LEU A 46 -2.93 -7.75 -2.13
CA LEU A 46 -3.93 -7.33 -1.17
C LEU A 46 -4.03 -8.35 -0.04
N LEU A 47 -3.76 -7.92 1.18
CA LEU A 47 -4.01 -8.74 2.37
C LEU A 47 -5.44 -8.50 2.84
N ASN A 48 -6.24 -9.56 2.94
CA ASN A 48 -7.53 -9.53 3.62
C ASN A 48 -7.39 -10.14 5.01
N MET A 49 -7.31 -9.26 6.01
CA MET A 49 -7.10 -9.63 7.40
C MET A 49 -8.43 -9.85 8.15
N ASN A 50 -9.55 -10.16 7.48
CA ASN A 50 -10.84 -10.41 8.15
C ASN A 50 -11.44 -9.19 8.87
N ARG A 51 -12.50 -9.44 9.64
CA ARG A 51 -13.15 -8.46 10.50
C ARG A 51 -12.34 -8.19 11.77
N LEU A 52 -12.22 -6.94 12.20
CA LEU A 52 -11.46 -6.54 13.39
C LEU A 52 -11.89 -7.27 14.68
N SER A 53 -13.15 -7.69 14.76
CA SER A 53 -13.69 -8.37 15.95
C SER A 53 -13.19 -9.80 16.16
N VAL A 54 -12.47 -10.41 15.20
CA VAL A 54 -11.79 -11.70 15.45
C VAL A 54 -10.42 -11.52 16.12
N TYR A 55 -9.90 -10.30 16.16
CA TYR A 55 -8.65 -9.98 16.86
C TYR A 55 -8.92 -9.49 18.29
N PRO A 56 -7.98 -9.72 19.22
CA PRO A 56 -8.09 -9.28 20.60
C PRO A 56 -8.54 -7.83 20.77
N ASP A 57 -9.35 -7.57 21.80
CA ASP A 57 -9.67 -6.20 22.23
C ASP A 57 -8.52 -5.55 23.02
N ASP A 58 -7.65 -6.38 23.61
CA ASP A 58 -6.45 -5.93 24.31
C ASP A 58 -5.38 -5.44 23.32
N LEU A 59 -5.16 -4.12 23.30
CA LEU A 59 -4.16 -3.48 22.45
C LEU A 59 -2.73 -3.93 22.75
N ALA A 60 -2.42 -4.32 24.01
CA ALA A 60 -1.11 -4.85 24.36
C ALA A 60 -0.88 -6.23 23.71
N CYS A 61 -1.94 -7.06 23.63
CA CYS A 61 -1.90 -8.31 22.90
C CYS A 61 -1.75 -8.09 21.38
N LEU A 62 -2.46 -7.12 20.79
CA LEU A 62 -2.32 -6.79 19.36
C LEU A 62 -0.89 -6.37 18.98
N ALA A 63 -0.20 -5.67 19.89
CA ALA A 63 1.17 -5.19 19.69
C ALA A 63 2.25 -6.24 20.00
N ASN A 64 1.90 -7.38 20.59
CA ASN A 64 2.85 -8.37 21.05
C ASN A 64 2.91 -9.57 20.09
N PRO A 65 4.05 -9.81 19.39
CA PRO A 65 4.18 -10.93 18.46
C PRO A 65 4.07 -12.31 19.14
N ASN A 66 4.19 -12.39 20.47
CA ASN A 66 4.03 -13.62 21.23
C ASN A 66 2.60 -13.85 21.75
N CYS A 67 1.69 -12.87 21.59
CA CYS A 67 0.30 -13.03 22.03
C CYS A 67 -0.51 -13.78 20.97
N ARG A 68 -0.54 -15.11 21.07
CA ARG A 68 -1.19 -15.99 20.09
C ARG A 68 -2.71 -15.83 20.09
N LEU A 69 -3.29 -15.79 18.89
CA LEU A 69 -4.71 -15.72 18.67
C LEU A 69 -5.37 -17.03 19.11
N PRO A 70 -6.58 -16.99 19.72
CA PRO A 70 -7.25 -18.21 20.14
C PRO A 70 -7.44 -19.23 19.01
N GLY A 71 -6.90 -20.44 19.18
CA GLY A 71 -7.00 -21.53 18.19
C GLY A 71 -6.07 -21.36 16.97
N ASN A 72 -5.12 -20.43 17.02
CA ASN A 72 -4.13 -20.21 15.98
C ASN A 72 -2.73 -20.11 16.62
N ASN A 73 -1.70 -20.57 15.90
CA ASN A 73 -0.32 -20.49 16.36
C ASN A 73 0.32 -19.13 16.04
N ASP A 74 -0.42 -18.22 15.42
CA ASP A 74 0.00 -16.85 15.16
C ASP A 74 -0.56 -15.81 16.14
N SER A 75 0.21 -14.76 16.37
CA SER A 75 -0.31 -13.49 16.88
C SER A 75 -0.89 -12.66 15.73
N THR A 76 -1.45 -11.49 16.05
CA THR A 76 -1.89 -10.55 15.01
C THR A 76 -0.75 -10.15 14.06
N LEU A 77 0.46 -9.95 14.59
CA LEU A 77 1.61 -9.49 13.82
C LEU A 77 2.25 -10.61 13.00
N THR A 78 2.35 -11.82 13.55
CA THR A 78 2.96 -12.96 12.85
C THR A 78 2.04 -13.48 11.75
N LEU A 79 0.70 -13.42 11.95
CA LEU A 79 -0.27 -13.68 10.89
C LEU A 79 -0.15 -12.65 9.75
N MET A 80 0.02 -11.36 10.07
CA MET A 80 0.35 -10.37 9.04
C MET A 80 1.68 -10.67 8.35
N GLY A 81 2.65 -11.20 9.08
CA GLY A 81 3.90 -11.76 8.55
C GLY A 81 3.65 -12.85 7.51
N GLN A 82 2.85 -13.86 7.85
CA GLN A 82 2.45 -14.93 6.95
C GLN A 82 1.82 -14.36 5.67
N GLU A 83 0.77 -13.56 5.82
CA GLU A 83 0.03 -13.05 4.67
C GLU A 83 0.86 -12.07 3.83
N ALA A 84 1.71 -11.24 4.44
CA ALA A 84 2.61 -10.36 3.69
C ALA A 84 3.72 -11.15 2.98
N GLY A 85 4.17 -12.24 3.60
CA GLY A 85 5.20 -13.13 3.08
C GLY A 85 4.76 -13.86 1.82
N HIS A 86 3.45 -14.08 1.60
CA HIS A 86 2.91 -14.71 0.40
C HIS A 86 3.24 -14.03 -0.92
N GLN A 87 3.61 -12.74 -0.88
CA GLN A 87 4.19 -12.05 -2.03
C GLN A 87 5.47 -12.74 -2.58
N TRP A 88 6.17 -13.52 -1.76
CA TRP A 88 7.43 -14.20 -2.08
C TRP A 88 7.49 -15.68 -1.67
N LEU A 89 6.71 -16.12 -0.69
CA LEU A 89 6.90 -17.38 0.06
C LEU A 89 5.56 -18.10 0.32
N ALA A 90 5.48 -19.37 0.66
CA ALA A 90 6.50 -20.38 0.59
C ALA A 90 6.17 -21.27 -0.61
N PHE A 91 6.94 -21.13 -1.69
CA PHE A 91 6.67 -21.89 -2.93
C PHE A 91 7.93 -22.54 -3.52
N LEU A 92 9.05 -22.46 -2.79
CA LEU A 92 10.35 -22.95 -3.27
C LEU A 92 10.41 -24.48 -3.24
N GLN A 93 10.79 -25.06 -4.38
CA GLN A 93 11.25 -26.44 -4.49
C GLN A 93 12.79 -26.50 -4.47
N PHE A 94 13.32 -27.70 -4.25
CA PHE A 94 14.77 -27.92 -4.22
C PHE A 94 15.16 -29.22 -4.91
N ASP A 95 16.42 -29.31 -5.32
CA ASP A 95 17.01 -30.51 -5.89
C ASP A 95 17.31 -31.55 -4.79
N ASP A 96 16.57 -32.65 -4.79
CA ASP A 96 16.72 -33.78 -3.88
C ASP A 96 17.38 -34.97 -4.60
N GLY A 97 18.68 -34.84 -4.88
CA GLY A 97 19.45 -35.89 -5.53
C GLY A 97 19.17 -36.03 -7.03
N GLY A 98 18.99 -34.92 -7.75
CA GLY A 98 18.70 -34.85 -9.18
C GLY A 98 17.21 -34.79 -9.52
N VAL A 99 16.33 -34.67 -8.52
CA VAL A 99 14.87 -34.66 -8.67
C VAL A 99 14.30 -33.45 -7.92
N SER A 100 13.45 -32.67 -8.58
CA SER A 100 12.73 -31.57 -7.92
C SER A 100 11.82 -32.10 -6.80
N SER A 101 11.87 -31.46 -5.63
CA SER A 101 11.18 -31.89 -4.43
C SER A 101 10.47 -30.73 -3.73
N ASP A 102 9.25 -31.01 -3.23
CA ASP A 102 8.41 -30.11 -2.45
C ASP A 102 8.44 -30.43 -0.94
N LEU A 103 9.41 -31.22 -0.46
CA LEU A 103 9.45 -31.69 0.94
C LEU A 103 9.58 -30.55 1.97
N LEU A 104 10.05 -29.38 1.55
CA LEU A 104 10.05 -28.16 2.37
C LEU A 104 8.67 -27.52 2.49
N LEU A 105 7.71 -27.86 1.62
CA LEU A 105 6.37 -27.30 1.59
C LEU A 105 5.37 -28.15 2.37
N GLY A 106 4.42 -27.45 2.99
CA GLY A 106 3.40 -27.98 3.87
C GLY A 106 2.00 -27.74 3.34
N ARG A 107 1.17 -27.13 4.18
CA ARG A 107 -0.25 -26.88 3.90
C ARG A 107 -0.43 -26.09 2.60
N ASP A 108 -1.32 -26.58 1.74
CA ASP A 108 -1.63 -26.02 0.42
C ASP A 108 -0.43 -25.83 -0.53
N LEU A 109 0.73 -26.41 -0.21
CA LEU A 109 2.02 -26.13 -0.87
C LEU A 109 2.36 -24.63 -0.92
N ALA A 110 1.87 -23.88 0.08
CA ALA A 110 2.06 -22.42 0.19
C ALA A 110 2.66 -22.00 1.54
N HIS A 111 2.88 -22.95 2.44
CA HIS A 111 3.45 -22.74 3.78
C HIS A 111 4.65 -23.68 3.95
N TRP A 112 5.52 -23.40 4.92
CA TRP A 112 6.60 -24.33 5.23
C TRP A 112 6.07 -25.61 5.87
N SER A 113 6.73 -26.72 5.54
CA SER A 113 6.46 -28.03 6.08
C SER A 113 6.67 -28.02 7.58
N PHE A 114 5.77 -28.66 8.33
CA PHE A 114 5.95 -28.87 9.78
C PHE A 114 7.32 -29.46 10.13
N PHE A 115 7.91 -30.28 9.25
CA PHE A 115 9.19 -30.97 9.47
C PHE A 115 10.41 -30.21 8.92
N PHE A 116 10.22 -29.01 8.37
CA PHE A 116 11.30 -28.15 7.92
C PHE A 116 11.78 -27.26 9.08
N ASP A 117 13.09 -27.26 9.34
CA ASP A 117 13.73 -26.26 10.20
C ASP A 117 13.84 -24.92 9.48
N SER A 118 12.73 -24.21 9.49
CA SER A 118 12.58 -22.89 8.87
C SER A 118 12.98 -21.76 9.81
N ASP A 119 13.69 -22.02 10.92
CA ASP A 119 14.07 -21.02 11.93
C ASP A 119 12.86 -20.19 12.44
N ALA A 120 11.75 -20.89 12.72
CA ALA A 120 10.49 -20.29 13.19
C ALA A 120 9.94 -19.21 12.25
N SER A 121 10.01 -19.48 10.94
CA SER A 121 9.50 -18.60 9.89
C SER A 121 8.03 -18.23 10.10
N ASP A 122 7.64 -17.00 9.77
CA ASP A 122 6.26 -16.52 9.73
C ASP A 122 5.38 -17.30 8.74
N MET A 123 5.97 -18.08 7.82
CA MET A 123 5.24 -18.92 6.87
C MET A 123 4.84 -20.29 7.47
N GLU A 124 4.24 -20.29 8.66
CA GLU A 124 3.91 -21.49 9.47
C GLU A 124 5.12 -22.36 9.88
N GLY A 125 6.26 -21.72 10.13
CA GLY A 125 7.53 -22.39 10.37
C GLY A 125 7.78 -22.85 11.82
N ASN A 126 8.44 -24.00 11.96
CA ASN A 126 9.08 -24.43 13.22
C ASN A 126 10.59 -24.12 13.21
N ASN A 127 11.16 -23.93 14.40
CA ASN A 127 12.60 -24.06 14.67
C ASN A 127 12.87 -25.42 15.32
N TRP A 128 13.54 -26.32 14.60
CA TRP A 128 13.87 -27.67 15.06
C TRP A 128 15.30 -27.76 15.57
N VAL A 129 15.46 -28.30 16.78
CA VAL A 129 16.76 -28.62 17.37
C VAL A 129 17.04 -30.10 17.19
N ASP A 130 18.19 -30.44 16.60
CA ASP A 130 18.70 -31.81 16.54
C ASP A 130 19.31 -32.20 17.90
N ASN A 131 18.76 -33.25 18.52
CA ASN A 131 19.22 -33.73 19.83
C ASN A 131 20.47 -34.63 19.75
N ALA A 132 21.06 -34.78 18.55
CA ALA A 132 22.24 -35.60 18.26
C ALA A 132 22.09 -37.09 18.63
N ASN A 133 20.84 -37.58 18.69
CA ASN A 133 20.50 -38.96 19.02
C ASN A 133 19.45 -39.56 18.06
N GLY A 134 19.23 -38.92 16.91
CA GLY A 134 18.21 -39.31 15.93
C GLY A 134 16.81 -38.76 16.22
N THR A 135 16.68 -37.91 17.25
CA THR A 135 15.45 -37.17 17.56
C THR A 135 15.64 -35.67 17.41
N PHE A 136 14.54 -34.97 17.18
CA PHE A 136 14.49 -33.52 16.99
C PHE A 136 13.37 -32.94 17.85
N THR A 137 13.59 -31.76 18.42
CA THR A 137 12.60 -31.07 19.26
C THR A 137 12.32 -29.67 18.71
N SER A 138 11.05 -29.31 18.54
CA SER A 138 10.66 -27.97 18.13
C SER A 138 10.71 -26.99 19.30
N ASN A 139 11.39 -25.85 19.13
CA ASN A 139 11.64 -24.89 20.22
C ASN A 139 10.90 -23.56 20.06
N GLU A 140 10.74 -23.08 18.82
CA GLU A 140 10.08 -21.82 18.50
C GLU A 140 9.19 -22.00 17.25
N LEU A 141 8.24 -21.08 17.06
CA LEU A 141 7.37 -21.02 15.89
C LEU A 141 7.00 -19.58 15.52
N THR A 142 6.80 -19.32 14.23
CA THR A 142 6.25 -18.09 13.61
C THR A 142 6.56 -16.79 14.35
N ILE A 143 7.79 -16.30 14.20
CA ILE A 143 8.26 -15.04 14.83
C ILE A 143 9.24 -14.23 13.98
N ARG A 144 9.61 -14.69 12.77
CA ARG A 144 10.63 -14.04 11.92
C ARG A 144 10.60 -14.56 10.49
N TYR A 145 11.43 -14.01 9.61
CA TYR A 145 11.77 -14.61 8.32
C TYR A 145 13.19 -15.20 8.37
N SER A 146 13.32 -16.48 8.01
CA SER A 146 14.58 -17.21 7.99
C SER A 146 15.58 -16.65 6.96
N PRO A 147 16.86 -17.06 6.99
CA PRO A 147 17.79 -16.75 5.91
C PRO A 147 17.31 -17.16 4.52
N LEU A 148 16.62 -18.31 4.38
CA LEU A 148 16.04 -18.76 3.11
C LEU A 148 14.90 -17.83 2.67
N ASP A 149 14.02 -17.47 3.60
CA ASP A 149 12.92 -16.52 3.36
C ASP A 149 13.48 -15.18 2.87
N GLN A 150 14.46 -14.62 3.59
CA GLN A 150 15.09 -13.35 3.23
C GLN A 150 15.79 -13.42 1.87
N TYR A 151 16.36 -14.55 1.48
CA TYR A 151 16.89 -14.75 0.12
C TYR A 151 15.78 -14.72 -0.93
N ALA A 152 14.66 -15.39 -0.69
CA ALA A 152 13.49 -15.40 -1.57
C ALA A 152 12.63 -14.12 -1.51
N MET A 153 12.83 -13.26 -0.51
CA MET A 153 12.32 -11.88 -0.46
C MET A 153 13.26 -10.85 -1.11
N GLY A 154 14.56 -11.11 -1.12
CA GLY A 154 15.57 -10.36 -1.89
C GLY A 154 16.43 -9.48 -1.00
N LEU A 155 16.43 -9.81 0.27
CA LEU A 155 17.07 -9.09 1.37
C LEU A 155 18.41 -9.72 1.76
N ARG A 156 18.72 -10.90 1.22
CA ARG A 156 19.91 -11.68 1.54
C ARG A 156 20.49 -12.31 0.27
N SER A 157 21.82 -12.30 0.15
CA SER A 157 22.51 -12.99 -0.94
C SER A 157 22.59 -14.50 -0.68
N ALA A 158 22.77 -15.30 -1.74
CA ALA A 158 22.90 -16.76 -1.59
C ALA A 158 24.05 -17.16 -0.65
N SER A 159 25.18 -16.44 -0.69
CA SER A 159 26.34 -16.69 0.19
C SER A 159 26.08 -16.43 1.67
N GLU A 160 25.04 -15.68 2.02
CA GLU A 160 24.64 -15.40 3.40
C GLU A 160 23.58 -16.38 3.93
N VAL A 161 23.15 -17.35 3.10
CA VAL A 161 22.19 -18.39 3.49
C VAL A 161 22.97 -19.61 3.98
N PRO A 162 22.98 -19.91 5.30
CA PRO A 162 23.56 -21.14 5.80
C PRO A 162 22.76 -22.35 5.29
N SER A 163 23.36 -23.54 5.35
CA SER A 163 22.60 -24.77 5.18
C SER A 163 21.51 -24.85 6.24
N PHE A 164 20.35 -25.32 5.82
CA PHE A 164 19.19 -25.61 6.66
C PHE A 164 18.85 -27.09 6.50
N PHE A 165 17.89 -27.60 7.26
CA PHE A 165 17.54 -29.02 7.16
C PHE A 165 16.05 -29.26 7.29
N PHE A 166 15.61 -30.44 6.86
CA PHE A 166 14.31 -30.97 7.22
C PHE A 166 14.46 -32.39 7.76
N ILE A 167 13.43 -32.84 8.47
CA ILE A 167 13.37 -34.19 9.05
C ILE A 167 12.71 -35.10 8.03
N ARG A 168 13.51 -35.94 7.36
CA ARG A 168 13.03 -36.96 6.43
C ARG A 168 12.54 -38.19 7.20
N ASN A 169 11.48 -38.83 6.68
CA ASN A 169 10.88 -40.05 7.23
C ASN A 169 10.59 -39.94 8.75
N PRO A 170 9.82 -38.92 9.18
CA PRO A 170 9.52 -38.74 10.59
C PRO A 170 8.72 -39.94 11.13
N ILE A 171 9.07 -40.40 12.33
CA ILE A 171 8.41 -41.50 13.03
C ILE A 171 8.07 -41.09 14.47
N GLY A 172 7.08 -41.77 15.06
CA GLY A 172 6.63 -41.47 16.42
C GLY A 172 5.77 -40.20 16.54
N THR A 173 5.20 -39.72 15.43
CA THR A 173 4.33 -38.53 15.40
C THR A 173 3.10 -38.77 14.54
N THR A 174 2.00 -38.08 14.87
CA THR A 174 0.79 -38.01 14.03
C THR A 174 0.77 -36.75 13.16
N ARG A 175 1.77 -35.87 13.31
CA ARG A 175 1.91 -34.67 12.50
C ARG A 175 2.28 -35.03 11.07
N THR A 176 1.88 -34.19 10.13
CA THR A 176 2.19 -34.31 8.71
C THR A 176 2.89 -33.03 8.25
N ARG A 177 3.41 -32.99 7.03
CA ARG A 177 3.97 -31.74 6.46
C ARG A 177 2.98 -30.57 6.53
N SER A 178 1.68 -30.84 6.46
CA SER A 178 0.61 -29.84 6.49
C SER A 178 0.07 -29.54 7.90
N SER A 179 0.68 -30.08 8.95
CA SER A 179 0.33 -29.71 10.32
C SER A 179 0.81 -28.29 10.63
N PRO A 180 0.04 -27.49 11.40
CA PRO A 180 0.49 -26.18 11.84
C PRO A 180 1.67 -26.32 12.82
N PRO A 181 2.55 -25.30 12.93
CA PRO A 181 3.76 -25.37 13.74
C PRO A 181 3.41 -25.49 15.23
N GLU A 182 4.25 -26.16 16.01
CA GLU A 182 3.92 -26.48 17.41
C GLU A 182 5.22 -26.62 18.21
N MET A 183 5.32 -25.93 19.34
CA MET A 183 6.49 -26.00 20.23
C MET A 183 6.45 -27.25 21.13
N GLY A 184 7.62 -27.78 21.47
CA GLY A 184 7.78 -28.89 22.41
C GLY A 184 7.48 -30.27 21.81
N VAL A 185 7.25 -30.36 20.51
CA VAL A 185 7.06 -31.65 19.83
C VAL A 185 8.43 -32.28 19.63
N THR A 186 8.56 -33.55 20.02
CA THR A 186 9.75 -34.36 19.74
C THR A 186 9.41 -35.46 18.75
N VAL A 187 10.20 -35.57 17.68
CA VAL A 187 10.03 -36.62 16.65
C VAL A 187 11.36 -37.32 16.40
N SER A 188 11.31 -38.56 15.92
CA SER A 188 12.52 -39.21 15.38
C SER A 188 12.50 -39.16 13.86
N GLY A 189 13.67 -39.21 13.21
CA GLY A 189 13.76 -39.19 11.76
C GLY A 189 15.19 -39.10 11.27
N THR A 190 15.36 -38.79 9.99
CA THR A 190 16.68 -38.57 9.39
C THR A 190 16.86 -37.09 9.08
N ARG A 191 17.91 -36.47 9.61
CA ARG A 191 18.31 -35.12 9.22
C ARG A 191 18.70 -35.11 7.75
N GLN A 192 18.07 -34.26 6.96
CA GLN A 192 18.48 -33.98 5.58
C GLN A 192 18.88 -32.52 5.48
N ASP A 193 20.18 -32.25 5.41
CA ASP A 193 20.67 -30.90 5.11
C ASP A 193 20.38 -30.54 3.65
N VAL A 194 20.04 -29.28 3.45
CA VAL A 194 19.76 -28.64 2.16
C VAL A 194 20.56 -27.34 2.10
N SER A 195 21.19 -27.13 0.95
CA SER A 195 21.96 -25.93 0.64
C SER A 195 21.18 -25.01 -0.31
N ILE A 196 21.52 -23.73 -0.30
CA ILE A 196 20.92 -22.76 -1.23
C ILE A 196 21.13 -23.14 -2.70
N SER A 197 22.22 -23.84 -3.03
CA SER A 197 22.47 -24.33 -4.40
C SER A 197 21.44 -25.35 -4.87
N GLN A 198 20.85 -26.13 -3.97
CA GLN A 198 19.78 -27.07 -4.34
C GLN A 198 18.49 -26.34 -4.68
N ILE A 199 18.21 -25.21 -4.01
CA ILE A 199 17.07 -24.34 -4.36
C ILE A 199 17.31 -23.72 -5.74
N THR A 200 18.47 -23.10 -5.96
CA THR A 200 18.74 -22.38 -7.21
C THR A 200 18.95 -23.29 -8.42
N ALA A 201 19.26 -24.57 -8.21
CA ALA A 201 19.26 -25.58 -9.27
C ALA A 201 17.85 -25.82 -9.86
N ILE A 202 16.80 -25.67 -9.05
CA ILE A 202 15.40 -25.87 -9.48
C ILE A 202 14.74 -24.55 -9.85
N GLU A 203 14.79 -23.58 -8.94
CA GLU A 203 14.08 -22.30 -9.07
C GLU A 203 14.80 -21.29 -9.95
N GLY A 204 16.03 -21.62 -10.34
CA GLY A 204 16.97 -20.69 -10.92
C GLY A 204 17.58 -19.76 -9.87
N VAL A 205 18.66 -19.09 -10.27
CA VAL A 205 19.20 -17.99 -9.48
C VAL A 205 18.22 -16.83 -9.55
N ARG A 206 17.93 -16.23 -8.40
CA ARG A 206 17.23 -14.96 -8.40
C ARG A 206 18.08 -13.91 -9.13
N PRO A 207 17.61 -13.28 -10.24
CA PRO A 207 18.43 -12.52 -11.18
C PRO A 207 19.36 -11.49 -10.54
N PRO A 208 20.53 -11.22 -11.17
CA PRO A 208 21.76 -10.84 -10.48
C PRO A 208 21.85 -9.33 -10.29
N GLY A 209 21.88 -8.82 -9.05
CA GLY A 209 22.07 -7.38 -8.88
C GLY A 209 21.76 -6.73 -7.53
N PHE A 210 21.33 -7.47 -6.51
CA PHE A 210 21.56 -7.01 -5.14
C PHE A 210 23.01 -7.36 -4.76
N THR A 211 23.96 -6.59 -5.28
CA THR A 211 25.32 -6.51 -4.71
C THR A 211 25.17 -5.88 -3.33
N GLY A 212 24.92 -6.72 -2.35
CA GLY A 212 24.61 -6.31 -0.99
C GLY A 212 23.12 -6.38 -0.70
N VAL A 213 22.83 -6.72 0.55
CA VAL A 213 21.67 -6.24 1.30
C VAL A 213 21.29 -4.88 0.74
N ASN A 214 20.06 -4.67 0.28
CA ASN A 214 19.61 -3.30 0.10
C ASN A 214 18.96 -2.86 1.42
N PRO A 215 19.73 -2.27 2.35
CA PRO A 215 19.18 -1.76 3.61
C PRO A 215 18.13 -0.66 3.38
N THR A 216 17.94 -0.22 2.12
CA THR A 216 16.95 0.80 1.74
C THR A 216 15.73 0.22 1.03
N THR A 217 15.54 -1.11 0.99
CA THR A 217 14.27 -1.67 0.48
C THR A 217 13.12 -1.26 1.41
N VAL A 218 12.23 -0.41 0.89
CA VAL A 218 11.01 0.03 1.57
C VAL A 218 9.81 -0.44 0.76
N TRP A 219 8.93 -1.23 1.39
CA TRP A 219 7.63 -1.55 0.81
C TRP A 219 6.55 -0.64 1.36
N HIS A 220 5.69 -0.15 0.48
CA HIS A 220 4.58 0.72 0.86
C HIS A 220 3.31 -0.10 1.04
N GLN A 221 2.72 -0.05 2.23
CA GLN A 221 1.49 -0.78 2.56
C GLN A 221 0.44 0.15 3.14
N ALA A 222 -0.71 0.25 2.45
CA ALA A 222 -1.86 1.00 2.95
C ALA A 222 -2.69 0.13 3.90
N PHE A 223 -3.04 0.69 5.06
CA PHE A 223 -4.00 0.07 5.98
C PHE A 223 -5.39 0.65 5.72
N ILE A 224 -6.32 -0.23 5.37
CA ILE A 224 -7.68 0.12 4.98
C ILE A 224 -8.63 -0.53 5.98
N LEU A 225 -9.49 0.27 6.61
CA LEU A 225 -10.64 -0.19 7.39
C LEU A 225 -11.91 -0.05 6.56
N LEU A 226 -12.51 -1.17 6.17
CA LEU A 226 -13.81 -1.21 5.52
C LEU A 226 -14.92 -1.14 6.56
N VAL A 227 -15.84 -0.21 6.36
CA VAL A 227 -17.06 -0.05 7.17
C VAL A 227 -18.31 -0.23 6.31
N ARG A 228 -19.44 -0.54 6.94
CA ARG A 228 -20.71 -0.62 6.21
C ARG A 228 -21.05 0.72 5.58
N ALA A 229 -21.64 0.68 4.39
CA ALA A 229 -22.12 1.87 3.71
C ALA A 229 -23.06 2.68 4.62
N GLY A 230 -22.86 4.00 4.66
CA GLY A 230 -23.63 4.90 5.53
C GLY A 230 -23.22 4.89 7.01
N THR A 231 -22.15 4.17 7.40
CA THR A 231 -21.63 4.16 8.77
C THR A 231 -20.24 4.79 8.84
N THR A 232 -19.88 5.28 10.02
CA THR A 232 -18.53 5.74 10.35
C THR A 232 -17.81 4.70 11.22
N PRO A 233 -16.48 4.57 11.11
CA PRO A 233 -15.72 3.68 12.00
C PRO A 233 -15.80 4.16 13.45
N SER A 234 -15.88 3.21 14.39
CA SER A 234 -15.86 3.53 15.82
C SER A 234 -14.45 3.94 16.27
N SER A 235 -14.34 4.72 17.36
CA SER A 235 -13.04 5.03 17.95
C SER A 235 -12.27 3.78 18.37
N THR A 236 -12.98 2.72 18.78
CA THR A 236 -12.37 1.43 19.12
C THR A 236 -11.76 0.76 17.90
N ASP A 237 -12.48 0.71 16.77
CA ASP A 237 -11.96 0.14 15.52
C ASP A 237 -10.73 0.91 15.04
N LEU A 238 -10.78 2.25 15.12
CA LEU A 238 -9.68 3.13 14.75
C LEU A 238 -8.45 2.89 15.64
N SER A 239 -8.63 2.77 16.97
CA SER A 239 -7.54 2.45 17.88
C SER A 239 -6.92 1.09 17.58
N LYS A 240 -7.73 0.05 17.32
CA LYS A 240 -7.22 -1.28 16.98
C LYS A 240 -6.39 -1.27 15.70
N ILE A 241 -6.94 -0.73 14.60
CA ILE A 241 -6.21 -0.73 13.32
C ILE A 241 -4.95 0.13 13.41
N GLU A 242 -4.97 1.22 14.16
CA GLU A 242 -3.79 2.06 14.40
C GLU A 242 -2.72 1.34 15.23
N THR A 243 -3.11 0.61 16.29
CA THR A 243 -2.20 -0.24 17.06
C THR A 243 -1.55 -1.30 16.18
N ILE A 244 -2.33 -2.00 15.34
CA ILE A 244 -1.80 -3.01 14.43
C ILE A 244 -0.85 -2.35 13.41
N ARG A 245 -1.27 -1.27 12.74
CA ARG A 245 -0.47 -0.55 11.73
C ARG A 245 0.87 -0.07 12.28
N SER A 246 0.84 0.58 13.44
CA SER A 246 2.05 1.17 14.05
C SER A 246 3.02 0.11 14.55
N ASN A 247 2.54 -1.05 15.03
CA ASN A 247 3.41 -2.15 15.49
C ASN A 247 3.87 -3.10 14.37
N TRP A 248 3.14 -3.17 13.26
CA TRP A 248 3.57 -3.91 12.07
C TRP A 248 4.92 -3.43 11.53
N VAL A 249 5.14 -2.11 11.49
CA VAL A 249 6.37 -1.51 10.97
C VAL A 249 7.64 -1.98 11.71
N PRO A 250 7.76 -1.81 13.05
CA PRO A 250 8.92 -2.30 13.79
C PRO A 250 8.99 -3.82 13.85
N TYR A 251 7.84 -4.53 13.87
CA TYR A 251 7.81 -5.99 13.80
C TYR A 251 8.46 -6.50 12.52
N PHE A 252 7.98 -6.06 11.35
CA PHE A 252 8.50 -6.51 10.06
C PHE A 252 10.00 -6.23 9.95
N ALA A 253 10.44 -5.03 10.33
CA ALA A 253 11.86 -4.67 10.33
C ALA A 253 12.69 -5.63 11.18
N ASN A 254 12.19 -6.05 12.35
CA ASN A 254 12.85 -7.05 13.19
C ASN A 254 12.83 -8.45 12.55
N ALA A 255 11.67 -8.87 12.03
CA ALA A 255 11.46 -10.18 11.40
C ALA A 255 12.42 -10.42 10.21
N VAL A 256 12.76 -9.38 9.45
CA VAL A 256 13.75 -9.45 8.36
C VAL A 256 15.18 -9.06 8.79
N SER A 257 15.48 -9.07 10.09
CA SER A 257 16.80 -8.75 10.65
C SER A 257 17.32 -7.35 10.26
N GLY A 258 16.43 -6.38 10.10
CA GLY A 258 16.75 -4.99 9.74
C GLY A 258 17.13 -4.78 8.26
N ARG A 259 16.93 -5.79 7.40
CA ARG A 259 17.37 -5.75 5.99
C ARG A 259 16.35 -5.12 5.04
N GLY A 260 15.18 -4.78 5.54
CA GLY A 260 14.12 -4.08 4.82
C GLY A 260 13.16 -3.40 5.78
N SER A 261 12.25 -2.59 5.25
CA SER A 261 11.29 -1.85 6.06
C SER A 261 9.94 -1.69 5.36
N ILE A 262 8.92 -1.36 6.15
CA ILE A 262 7.58 -1.01 5.66
C ILE A 262 7.33 0.48 5.90
N SER A 263 6.80 1.16 4.89
CA SER A 263 6.16 2.46 5.04
C SER A 263 4.64 2.30 4.98
N THR A 264 3.95 2.81 5.99
CA THR A 264 2.47 2.84 6.01
C THR A 264 1.93 4.25 5.78
N SER A 265 2.79 5.18 5.40
CA SER A 265 2.39 6.53 5.01
C SER A 265 1.62 6.48 3.68
N LEU A 266 0.42 7.03 3.67
CA LEU A 266 -0.26 7.35 2.42
C LEU A 266 0.38 8.61 1.85
N GLY A 267 0.75 8.61 0.58
CA GLY A 267 1.29 9.80 -0.08
C GLY A 267 0.33 10.98 0.03
N THR A 268 0.85 12.21 -0.02
CA THR A 268 0.02 13.41 -0.01
C THR A 268 -0.64 13.59 -1.37
N THR A 269 -1.96 13.56 -1.46
CA THR A 269 -2.70 14.06 -2.63
C THR A 269 -2.73 15.59 -2.51
N PRO A 270 -2.14 16.35 -3.44
CA PRO A 270 -2.22 17.81 -3.40
C PRO A 270 -3.66 18.27 -3.69
N SER A 271 -4.04 19.43 -3.18
CA SER A 271 -5.29 20.07 -3.61
C SER A 271 -5.20 20.41 -5.10
N THR A 272 -6.30 20.23 -5.82
CA THR A 272 -6.35 20.52 -7.27
C THR A 272 -7.42 21.55 -7.57
N ALA A 273 -7.24 22.26 -8.69
CA ALA A 273 -8.18 23.23 -9.22
C ALA A 273 -8.42 23.00 -10.71
N ALA A 274 -9.67 23.02 -11.11
CA ALA A 274 -10.11 22.92 -12.49
C ALA A 274 -11.13 24.01 -12.82
N ALA A 275 -11.12 24.49 -14.06
CA ALA A 275 -12.14 25.34 -14.63
C ALA A 275 -12.87 24.59 -15.75
N ALA A 276 -14.18 24.76 -15.85
CA ALA A 276 -15.02 24.23 -16.91
C ALA A 276 -15.90 25.34 -17.50
N LEU A 277 -16.12 25.29 -18.81
CA LEU A 277 -16.95 26.23 -19.57
C LEU A 277 -18.07 25.48 -20.31
N ASN A 278 -19.21 26.13 -20.51
CA ASN A 278 -20.32 25.59 -21.32
C ASN A 278 -20.11 25.72 -22.84
N GLY A 279 -18.99 26.26 -23.29
CA GLY A 279 -18.67 26.46 -24.70
C GLY A 279 -17.27 27.05 -24.89
N SER A 280 -16.80 27.04 -26.14
CA SER A 280 -15.48 27.53 -26.53
C SER A 280 -15.54 28.77 -27.44
N THR A 281 -16.74 29.22 -27.82
CA THR A 281 -16.94 30.43 -28.62
C THR A 281 -18.26 31.08 -28.23
N PHE A 282 -18.25 32.40 -28.01
CA PHE A 282 -19.41 33.17 -27.61
C PHE A 282 -19.56 34.45 -28.43
N ARG A 283 -20.80 34.86 -28.64
CA ARG A 283 -21.21 36.09 -29.34
C ARG A 283 -22.00 37.03 -28.45
N THR A 284 -22.20 38.27 -28.91
CA THR A 284 -23.09 39.23 -28.24
C THR A 284 -24.44 38.61 -27.92
N GLY A 285 -24.89 38.76 -26.66
CA GLY A 285 -26.14 38.21 -26.15
C GLY A 285 -26.08 36.75 -25.69
N GLN A 286 -24.97 36.02 -25.92
CA GLN A 286 -24.80 34.67 -25.39
C GLN A 286 -24.27 34.69 -23.95
N THR A 287 -24.61 33.66 -23.18
CA THR A 287 -24.17 33.50 -21.79
C THR A 287 -23.09 32.43 -21.67
N ILE A 288 -21.94 32.82 -21.12
CA ILE A 288 -20.93 31.88 -20.64
C ILE A 288 -21.28 31.42 -19.24
N THR A 289 -21.14 30.12 -19.00
CA THR A 289 -21.14 29.52 -17.66
C THR A 289 -19.73 29.04 -17.37
N TYR A 290 -19.14 29.58 -16.32
CA TYR A 290 -17.87 29.21 -15.74
C TYR A 290 -18.11 28.42 -14.46
N GLN A 291 -17.40 27.31 -14.29
CA GLN A 291 -17.43 26.55 -13.04
C GLN A 291 -16.00 26.25 -12.60
N ALA A 292 -15.61 26.75 -11.44
CA ALA A 292 -14.41 26.29 -10.76
C ALA A 292 -14.75 25.09 -9.87
N THR A 293 -13.93 24.05 -9.92
CA THR A 293 -13.97 22.92 -8.99
C THR A 293 -12.61 22.82 -8.32
N LEU A 294 -12.61 22.94 -7.00
CA LEU A 294 -11.42 22.80 -6.15
C LEU A 294 -11.60 21.54 -5.31
N THR A 295 -10.66 20.61 -5.42
CA THR A 295 -10.69 19.35 -4.66
C THR A 295 -9.66 19.41 -3.54
N SER A 296 -10.05 19.02 -2.33
CA SER A 296 -9.14 19.07 -1.18
C SER A 296 -8.06 18.01 -1.29
N GLY A 297 -6.83 18.41 -0.99
CA GLY A 297 -5.72 17.50 -0.81
C GLY A 297 -5.83 16.72 0.50
N SER A 298 -5.07 15.63 0.61
CA SER A 298 -5.01 14.81 1.82
C SER A 298 -4.22 15.47 2.96
N THR A 299 -3.55 16.60 2.69
CA THR A 299 -2.83 17.39 3.69
C THR A 299 -3.40 18.82 3.70
N PRO A 300 -3.97 19.27 4.83
CA PRO A 300 -4.41 20.66 4.97
C PRO A 300 -3.26 21.62 4.64
N THR A 301 -3.43 22.39 3.58
CA THR A 301 -2.45 23.36 3.10
C THR A 301 -3.10 24.72 3.12
N GLN A 302 -2.42 25.71 3.68
CA GLN A 302 -2.90 27.09 3.67
C GLN A 302 -2.62 27.71 2.31
N MET A 303 -3.66 28.26 1.67
CA MET A 303 -3.60 28.70 0.28
C MET A 303 -4.46 29.93 0.01
N ASP A 304 -4.13 30.61 -1.09
CA ASP A 304 -4.98 31.61 -1.73
C ASP A 304 -5.63 30.99 -2.98
N ILE A 305 -6.91 31.29 -3.18
CA ILE A 305 -7.72 30.80 -4.30
C ILE A 305 -7.91 31.94 -5.31
N TYR A 306 -7.60 31.71 -6.57
CA TYR A 306 -7.74 32.68 -7.65
C TYR A 306 -8.66 32.13 -8.74
N LEU A 307 -9.73 32.83 -9.05
CA LEU A 307 -10.70 32.42 -10.07
C LEU A 307 -10.90 33.59 -11.04
N GLY A 308 -10.98 33.34 -12.34
CA GLY A 308 -11.10 34.44 -13.28
C GLY A 308 -10.77 34.11 -14.74
N ALA A 309 -10.38 35.15 -15.47
CA ALA A 309 -9.89 35.04 -16.84
C ALA A 309 -8.79 36.06 -17.14
N LEU A 310 -7.78 35.65 -17.90
CA LEU A 310 -6.87 36.58 -18.57
C LEU A 310 -7.52 37.03 -19.89
N LEU A 311 -7.59 38.34 -20.08
CA LEU A 311 -8.20 38.97 -21.26
C LEU A 311 -7.32 38.77 -22.51
N PRO A 312 -7.89 39.03 -23.72
CA PRO A 312 -7.16 38.90 -24.98
C PRO A 312 -5.88 39.74 -25.10
N ASP A 313 -5.75 40.80 -24.31
CA ASP A 313 -4.53 41.62 -24.25
C ASP A 313 -3.35 40.91 -23.57
N SER A 314 -3.59 39.75 -22.97
CA SER A 314 -2.60 38.94 -22.22
C SER A 314 -1.94 39.66 -21.05
N ILE A 315 -2.56 40.74 -20.55
CA ILE A 315 -2.05 41.57 -19.46
C ILE A 315 -3.13 41.73 -18.37
N THR A 316 -4.38 41.94 -18.76
CA THR A 316 -5.45 42.28 -17.83
C THR A 316 -6.13 41.01 -17.30
N PHE A 317 -6.11 40.84 -15.98
CA PHE A 317 -6.84 39.79 -15.29
C PHE A 317 -8.22 40.29 -14.87
N LEU A 318 -9.26 39.59 -15.31
CA LEU A 318 -10.57 39.61 -14.68
C LEU A 318 -10.55 38.62 -13.53
N SER A 319 -10.62 39.11 -12.30
CA SER A 319 -10.62 38.29 -11.09
C SER A 319 -12.01 38.25 -10.48
N LEU A 320 -12.55 37.05 -10.27
CA LEU A 320 -13.79 36.86 -9.51
C LEU A 320 -13.51 37.13 -8.03
N VAL A 321 -14.39 37.89 -7.39
CA VAL A 321 -14.28 38.26 -5.98
C VAL A 321 -15.60 38.05 -5.26
N GLN A 322 -15.54 37.76 -3.96
CA GLN A 322 -16.74 37.66 -3.13
C GLN A 322 -17.23 39.06 -2.74
N GLY A 323 -18.45 39.38 -3.15
CA GLY A 323 -19.22 40.53 -2.66
C GLY A 323 -20.00 40.21 -1.39
N SER A 324 -20.67 41.23 -0.86
CA SER A 324 -21.56 41.09 0.30
C SER A 324 -22.71 40.10 0.02
N GLY A 325 -22.99 39.20 0.96
CA GLY A 325 -24.12 38.26 0.84
C GLY A 325 -23.86 37.08 -0.11
N GLY A 326 -22.61 36.78 -0.47
CA GLY A 326 -22.25 35.64 -1.31
C GLY A 326 -22.42 35.87 -2.81
N VAL A 327 -22.73 37.11 -3.22
CA VAL A 327 -22.75 37.50 -4.64
C VAL A 327 -21.32 37.50 -5.17
N ILE A 328 -21.10 36.82 -6.28
CA ILE A 328 -19.81 36.82 -6.98
C ILE A 328 -19.82 37.98 -7.98
N SER A 329 -18.84 38.88 -7.89
CA SER A 329 -18.57 39.92 -8.88
C SER A 329 -17.18 39.71 -9.48
N PHE A 330 -16.74 40.64 -10.32
CA PHE A 330 -15.38 40.64 -10.83
C PHE A 330 -14.76 42.03 -10.79
N THR A 331 -13.44 42.06 -10.78
CA THR A 331 -12.61 43.27 -10.89
C THR A 331 -11.53 43.05 -11.94
N LEU A 332 -11.01 44.13 -12.52
CA LEU A 332 -9.95 44.11 -13.52
C LEU A 332 -8.68 44.71 -12.92
N ASP A 333 -7.55 44.03 -13.07
CA ASP A 333 -6.23 44.52 -12.68
C ASP A 333 -5.14 43.84 -13.54
N SER A 334 -3.93 44.37 -13.50
CA SER A 334 -2.71 43.79 -14.07
C SER A 334 -2.20 42.55 -13.31
N THR A 335 -2.70 42.32 -12.10
CA THR A 335 -2.40 41.12 -11.29
C THR A 335 -3.69 40.45 -10.82
N PRO A 336 -3.75 39.11 -10.78
CA PRO A 336 -4.95 38.42 -10.31
C PRO A 336 -5.19 38.69 -8.82
N ILE A 337 -6.44 38.96 -8.47
CA ILE A 337 -6.91 39.17 -7.09
C ILE A 337 -7.52 37.87 -6.58
N SER A 338 -7.19 37.48 -5.35
CA SER A 338 -7.67 36.24 -4.76
C SER A 338 -9.17 36.31 -4.48
N PHE A 339 -9.90 35.27 -4.88
CA PHE A 339 -11.30 35.03 -4.52
C PHE A 339 -11.46 34.75 -3.02
N LEU A 340 -10.55 33.97 -2.45
CA LEU A 340 -10.42 33.70 -1.02
C LEU A 340 -8.94 33.71 -0.65
N SER A 341 -8.59 34.35 0.46
CA SER A 341 -7.20 34.44 0.93
C SER A 341 -7.01 33.69 2.24
N ASN A 342 -5.84 33.08 2.40
CA ASN A 342 -5.36 32.46 3.63
C ASN A 342 -6.29 31.35 4.18
N VAL A 343 -6.87 30.56 3.28
CA VAL A 343 -7.85 29.52 3.60
C VAL A 343 -7.21 28.13 3.62
N MET A 344 -7.86 27.21 4.33
CA MET A 344 -7.59 25.77 4.22
C MET A 344 -8.82 25.08 3.63
N LEU A 345 -8.64 24.39 2.51
CA LEU A 345 -9.72 23.63 1.88
C LEU A 345 -9.91 22.29 2.62
N THR A 346 -10.98 22.15 3.39
CA THR A 346 -11.29 20.92 4.15
C THR A 346 -12.33 20.02 3.48
N ALA A 347 -12.99 20.54 2.44
CA ALA A 347 -13.92 19.82 1.58
C ALA A 347 -13.89 20.44 0.18
N ASP A 348 -14.37 19.72 -0.82
CA ASP A 348 -14.44 20.22 -2.19
C ASP A 348 -15.29 21.50 -2.28
N LEU A 349 -14.82 22.47 -3.06
CA LEU A 349 -15.49 23.73 -3.31
C LEU A 349 -15.82 23.87 -4.79
N VAL A 350 -17.10 24.13 -5.08
CA VAL A 350 -17.58 24.43 -6.42
C VAL A 350 -18.04 25.88 -6.47
N VAL A 351 -17.48 26.66 -7.40
CA VAL A 351 -17.82 28.08 -7.57
C VAL A 351 -18.37 28.30 -8.98
N PRO A 352 -19.70 28.41 -9.14
CA PRO A 352 -20.32 28.74 -10.41
C PRO A 352 -20.32 30.26 -10.65
N PHE A 353 -20.12 30.67 -11.89
CA PHE A 353 -20.28 32.05 -12.36
C PHE A 353 -20.90 32.05 -13.75
N SER A 354 -21.68 33.08 -14.08
CA SER A 354 -22.22 33.23 -15.43
C SER A 354 -22.24 34.70 -15.84
N TYR A 355 -22.00 34.94 -17.12
CA TYR A 355 -21.94 36.28 -17.68
C TYR A 355 -22.54 36.28 -19.09
N THR A 356 -23.36 37.28 -19.39
CA THR A 356 -23.92 37.48 -20.74
C THR A 356 -23.16 38.58 -21.44
N PHE A 357 -22.58 38.26 -22.59
CA PHE A 357 -21.81 39.23 -23.38
C PHE A 357 -22.71 40.34 -23.91
N THR A 358 -22.26 41.57 -23.75
CA THR A 358 -22.95 42.80 -24.15
C THR A 358 -22.53 43.31 -25.52
N GLY A 359 -21.39 42.82 -26.04
CA GLY A 359 -20.78 43.32 -27.28
C GLY A 359 -19.73 44.41 -27.03
N LEU A 360 -19.52 44.81 -25.78
CA LEU A 360 -18.48 45.78 -25.38
C LEU A 360 -17.19 45.10 -24.92
N GLU A 361 -17.18 43.78 -24.81
CA GLU A 361 -16.03 43.01 -24.35
C GLU A 361 -14.93 42.95 -25.44
N PRO A 362 -13.64 42.93 -25.05
CA PRO A 362 -12.54 42.78 -26.01
C PRO A 362 -12.69 41.53 -26.90
N VAL A 363 -12.58 41.72 -28.21
CA VAL A 363 -12.60 40.61 -29.17
C VAL A 363 -11.32 39.80 -29.06
N GLY A 364 -11.44 38.47 -28.99
CA GLY A 364 -10.27 37.58 -29.02
C GLY A 364 -10.40 36.37 -28.10
N THR A 365 -9.25 35.77 -27.81
CA THR A 365 -9.14 34.58 -26.96
C THR A 365 -8.97 34.97 -25.50
N TYR A 366 -9.80 34.40 -24.65
CA TYR A 366 -9.72 34.52 -23.19
C TYR A 366 -9.17 33.22 -22.59
N PHE A 367 -8.38 33.34 -21.52
CA PHE A 367 -7.86 32.19 -20.76
C PHE A 367 -8.49 32.21 -19.36
N THR A 368 -9.59 31.47 -19.19
CA THR A 368 -10.22 31.28 -17.88
C THR A 368 -9.36 30.39 -17.00
N TYR A 369 -9.27 30.71 -15.70
CA TYR A 369 -8.42 29.99 -14.76
C TYR A 369 -9.09 29.75 -13.42
N ALA A 370 -8.79 28.60 -12.82
CA ALA A 370 -8.94 28.31 -11.41
C ALA A 370 -7.57 27.93 -10.84
N GLY A 371 -7.05 28.72 -9.91
CA GLY A 371 -5.70 28.59 -9.39
C GLY A 371 -5.67 28.51 -7.87
N LEU A 372 -4.73 27.73 -7.36
CA LEU A 372 -4.33 27.65 -5.96
C LEU A 372 -2.87 28.10 -5.86
N ALA A 373 -2.56 29.00 -4.93
CA ALA A 373 -1.20 29.40 -4.64
C ALA A 373 -0.89 29.32 -3.14
N VAL A 374 0.39 29.26 -2.78
CA VAL A 374 0.83 29.38 -1.39
C VAL A 374 0.27 30.68 -0.80
N ALA A 375 -0.33 30.61 0.40
CA ALA A 375 -0.97 31.78 1.00
C ALA A 375 -0.02 32.97 1.14
N GLY A 376 -0.48 34.15 0.72
CA GLY A 376 0.25 35.42 0.78
C GLY A 376 1.39 35.56 -0.24
N SER A 377 1.52 34.63 -1.19
CA SER A 377 2.58 34.63 -2.19
C SER A 377 2.12 35.16 -3.55
N ASN A 378 3.06 35.46 -4.46
CA ASN A 378 2.72 35.89 -5.81
C ASN A 378 2.29 34.67 -6.66
N PRO A 379 1.02 34.60 -7.13
CA PRO A 379 0.50 33.44 -7.88
C PRO A 379 1.07 33.34 -9.30
N LEU A 380 1.70 34.39 -9.83
CA LEU A 380 2.31 34.39 -11.17
C LEU A 380 3.70 33.74 -11.18
N GLN A 381 4.30 33.48 -10.02
CA GLN A 381 5.55 32.73 -9.92
C GLN A 381 5.25 31.24 -9.84
N SER A 382 5.82 30.46 -10.76
CA SER A 382 5.58 29.01 -10.84
C SER A 382 5.90 28.25 -9.55
N SER A 383 6.90 28.69 -8.78
CA SER A 383 7.26 28.11 -7.48
C SER A 383 6.17 28.22 -6.42
N ASN A 384 5.24 29.15 -6.59
CA ASN A 384 4.19 29.46 -5.63
C ASN A 384 2.85 28.82 -6.02
N GLN A 385 2.74 28.27 -7.23
CA GLN A 385 1.51 27.67 -7.74
C GLN A 385 1.36 26.23 -7.19
N LEU A 386 0.28 26.00 -6.47
CA LEU A 386 -0.08 24.67 -5.94
C LEU A 386 -0.88 23.85 -6.97
N SER A 387 -1.77 24.52 -7.71
CA SER A 387 -2.53 23.93 -8.83
C SER A 387 -3.06 25.03 -9.73
N LEU A 388 -3.18 24.77 -11.03
CA LEU A 388 -3.78 25.70 -11.99
C LEU A 388 -4.54 24.92 -13.08
N GLY A 389 -5.84 25.16 -13.18
CA GLY A 389 -6.68 24.69 -14.28
C GLY A 389 -7.02 25.84 -15.21
N VAL A 390 -6.81 25.66 -16.52
CA VAL A 390 -7.07 26.69 -17.54
C VAL A 390 -7.99 26.14 -18.62
N GLN A 391 -8.97 26.95 -19.03
CA GLN A 391 -9.80 26.71 -20.22
C GLN A 391 -9.83 27.95 -21.09
N THR A 392 -9.93 27.76 -22.40
CA THR A 392 -9.96 28.88 -23.35
C THR A 392 -11.31 29.01 -24.02
N PHE A 393 -11.70 30.24 -24.32
CA PHE A 393 -12.82 30.52 -25.20
C PHE A 393 -12.50 31.73 -26.10
N GLN A 394 -13.22 31.84 -27.20
CA GLN A 394 -13.18 33.01 -28.07
C GLN A 394 -14.44 33.86 -27.94
N PHE A 395 -14.28 35.17 -27.84
CA PHE A 395 -15.39 36.11 -27.99
C PHE A 395 -15.31 36.77 -29.37
N MET A 396 -16.45 36.79 -30.07
CA MET A 396 -16.62 37.50 -31.34
C MET A 396 -17.99 38.20 -31.36
N PRO A 397 -18.05 39.54 -31.56
CA PRO A 397 -19.29 40.31 -31.48
C PRO A 397 -20.45 39.82 -32.35
#